data_AF-A0A3B0X5Y1-F1
#
_entry.id   AF-A0A3B0X5Y1-F1
#
_cell.length_a   1.000
_cell.length_b   1.000
_cell.length_c   1.000
_cell.angle_alpha   90.00
_cell.angle_beta   90.00
_cell.angle_gamma   90.00
#
_symmetry.space_group_name_H-M   'P 1'
#
loop_
_entity.id
_entity.type
_entity.pdbx_description
1 polymer ?
#
loop_
_entity_poly.entity_id
_entity_poly.type
_entity_poly.pdbx_seq_one_letter_code
_entity_poly.pdbx_strand_id
1 'polypeptide(L)'
;MANELIAERLQLQREIPHWRQAADRLKDIDALTSPASWRHLEKGTGAEIHSSLVAAVERLNAMGRTLTPGSINGANMAEIKRLRSGLNQFRKQYLKTEITIDLYTDALNTRGNKKIGLILAAYDALARKSMQSLLSPLGYASPPVLTYLDNGRGASIAKAGMRLWDGGTINPCAVIKVVQHNIYRNTSLIHEAGHQVAKITGWTEELSAVLNQGLGGYSTELAKVWGSWSSEIAADTYAFVHTGYASVAGLHDVVSGDAKSAFRYRPGDPHPISYLRVLLGVEMCRTYYGKGPWDDMEKAWVARNPLSAANPQTRTIIRASLPLIKNIVNIILKKPMKAFKNKNIQYWINPMDVHPKKLKSFIDRYGESVFSSKYWVSNDPLKLLAISALDTGSRRSMATGRQEKWLLQLGNRIVSVPGTTIATGV
;
A
#
# COMPACT_ATOMS: atom_id res chain seq x y z
N MET A 1 21.90 -45.52 21.37
CA MET A 1 22.32 -44.39 22.23
C MET A 1 23.71 -43.82 21.90
N ALA A 2 24.83 -44.56 22.04
CA ALA A 2 26.16 -44.00 21.73
C ALA A 2 26.34 -43.63 20.24
N ASN A 3 25.90 -44.51 19.33
CA ASN A 3 25.95 -44.25 17.88
C ASN A 3 25.05 -43.07 17.46
N GLU A 4 23.89 -42.92 18.09
CA GLU A 4 22.98 -41.80 17.83
C GLU A 4 23.56 -40.47 18.30
N LEU A 5 24.21 -40.45 19.48
CA LEU A 5 24.88 -39.26 19.99
C LEU A 5 26.02 -38.80 19.07
N ILE A 6 26.82 -39.73 18.57
CA ILE A 6 27.91 -39.46 17.62
C ILE A 6 27.33 -38.92 16.30
N ALA A 7 26.30 -39.57 15.76
CA ALA A 7 25.63 -39.14 14.53
C ALA A 7 25.06 -37.71 14.66
N GLU A 8 24.38 -37.40 15.76
CA GLU A 8 23.83 -36.06 16.01
C GLU A 8 24.92 -34.99 16.14
N ARG A 9 26.03 -35.29 16.83
CA ARG A 9 27.18 -34.38 16.92
C ARG A 9 27.75 -34.06 15.54
N LEU A 10 27.96 -35.08 14.70
CA LEU A 10 28.46 -34.90 13.33
C LEU A 10 27.51 -34.04 12.48
N GLN A 11 26.19 -34.25 12.61
CA GLN A 11 25.22 -33.43 11.88
C GLN A 11 25.25 -31.97 12.34
N LEU A 12 25.26 -31.71 13.66
CA LEU A 12 25.32 -30.34 14.19
C LEU A 12 26.62 -29.61 13.80
N GLN A 13 27.76 -30.31 13.77
CA GLN A 13 29.05 -29.76 13.34
C GLN A 13 29.03 -29.29 11.88
N ARG A 14 28.23 -29.93 11.02
CA ARG A 14 28.05 -29.51 9.62
C ARG A 14 27.02 -28.40 9.47
N GLU A 15 25.87 -28.55 10.13
CA GLU A 15 24.72 -27.67 9.90
C GLU A 15 24.88 -26.28 10.52
N ILE A 16 25.47 -26.18 11.73
CA ILE A 16 25.65 -24.88 12.38
C ILE A 16 26.54 -23.95 11.54
N PRO A 17 27.74 -24.36 11.06
CA PRO A 17 28.56 -23.53 10.18
C PRO A 17 27.87 -23.18 8.87
N HIS A 18 27.14 -24.12 8.25
CA HIS A 18 26.39 -23.87 7.02
C HIS A 18 25.38 -22.72 7.19
N TRP A 19 24.53 -22.78 8.21
CA TRP A 19 23.51 -21.76 8.44
C TRP A 19 24.11 -20.42 8.92
N ARG A 20 25.22 -20.45 9.66
CA ARG A 20 25.95 -19.22 10.01
C ARG A 20 26.56 -18.56 8.78
N GLN A 21 27.18 -19.34 7.89
CA GLN A 21 27.70 -18.83 6.62
C GLN A 21 26.58 -18.26 5.74
N ALA A 22 25.41 -18.90 5.69
CA ALA A 22 24.25 -18.36 4.99
C ALA A 22 23.82 -17.00 5.58
N ALA A 23 23.72 -16.87 6.90
CA ALA A 23 23.39 -15.61 7.56
C ALA A 23 24.47 -14.52 7.37
N ASP A 24 25.74 -14.89 7.29
CA ASP A 24 26.83 -13.96 7.01
C ASP A 24 26.76 -13.41 5.56
N ARG A 25 26.32 -14.22 4.58
CA ARG A 25 26.13 -13.77 3.19
C ARG A 25 25.08 -12.67 3.04
N LEU A 26 24.10 -12.62 3.95
CA LEU A 26 23.09 -11.56 3.96
C LEU A 26 23.63 -10.19 4.37
N LYS A 27 24.87 -10.10 4.87
CA LYS A 27 25.50 -8.81 5.26
C LYS A 27 25.75 -7.90 4.07
N ASP A 28 26.04 -8.48 2.91
CA ASP A 28 26.32 -7.73 1.69
C ASP A 28 25.01 -7.36 0.98
N ILE A 29 24.27 -6.43 1.58
CA ILE A 29 22.98 -5.93 1.05
C ILE A 29 23.19 -5.26 -0.31
N ASP A 30 24.35 -4.62 -0.51
CA ASP A 30 24.71 -3.96 -1.76
C ASP A 30 24.95 -4.97 -2.87
N ALA A 31 25.42 -6.18 -2.59
CA ALA A 31 25.47 -7.25 -3.61
C ALA A 31 24.08 -7.75 -4.05
N LEU A 32 23.03 -7.54 -3.24
CA LEU A 32 21.66 -7.97 -3.56
C LEU A 32 20.90 -6.97 -4.43
N THR A 33 21.44 -5.76 -4.62
CA THR A 33 20.75 -4.67 -5.30
C THR A 33 21.68 -3.88 -6.22
N SER A 34 21.21 -3.47 -7.39
CA SER A 34 22.07 -2.66 -8.27
C SER A 34 22.33 -1.27 -7.67
N PRO A 35 23.55 -0.68 -7.81
CA PRO A 35 23.79 0.71 -7.40
C PRO A 35 22.85 1.73 -8.07
N ALA A 36 22.32 1.39 -9.26
CA ALA A 36 21.33 2.21 -9.96
C ALA A 36 19.97 2.24 -9.25
N SER A 37 19.59 1.16 -8.57
CA SER A 37 18.33 1.04 -7.84
C SER A 37 18.26 2.04 -6.68
N TRP A 38 19.37 2.19 -5.94
CA TRP A 38 19.48 3.14 -4.82
C TRP A 38 19.41 4.60 -5.24
N ARG A 39 19.92 4.93 -6.45
CA ARG A 39 19.91 6.30 -6.96
C ARG A 39 18.51 6.86 -7.22
N HIS A 40 17.50 6.01 -7.40
CA HIS A 40 16.14 6.45 -7.69
C HIS A 40 15.24 6.51 -6.45
N LEU A 41 15.79 6.78 -5.26
CA LEU A 41 15.04 6.95 -4.03
C LEU A 41 14.95 8.42 -3.62
N GLU A 42 13.92 8.78 -2.85
CA GLU A 42 13.89 10.05 -2.13
C GLU A 42 15.07 10.13 -1.14
N LYS A 43 15.59 11.35 -0.94
CA LYS A 43 16.70 11.62 -0.03
C LYS A 43 16.41 11.09 1.38
N GLY A 44 17.38 10.37 1.95
CA GLY A 44 17.29 9.78 3.29
C GLY A 44 16.62 8.39 3.33
N THR A 45 15.62 8.14 2.47
CA THR A 45 14.89 6.87 2.43
C THR A 45 15.82 5.66 2.22
N GLY A 46 16.79 5.77 1.31
CA GLY A 46 17.76 4.70 1.07
C GLY A 46 18.62 4.39 2.30
N ALA A 47 19.06 5.41 3.03
CA ALA A 47 19.88 5.23 4.23
C ALA A 47 19.09 4.61 5.39
N GLU A 48 17.82 4.99 5.56
CA GLU A 48 16.93 4.39 6.56
C GLU A 48 16.64 2.92 6.27
N ILE A 49 16.35 2.59 5.01
CA ILE A 49 16.15 1.20 4.57
C ILE A 49 17.43 0.39 4.81
N HIS A 50 18.57 0.88 4.32
CA HIS A 50 19.85 0.18 4.46
C HIS A 50 20.19 -0.08 5.93
N SER A 51 20.09 0.95 6.79
CA SER A 51 20.35 0.82 8.22
C SER A 51 19.42 -0.19 8.90
N SER A 52 18.14 -0.20 8.50
CA SER A 52 17.15 -1.17 9.01
C SER A 52 17.50 -2.61 8.62
N LEU A 53 17.92 -2.84 7.38
CA LEU A 53 18.31 -4.17 6.88
C LEU A 53 19.60 -4.67 7.53
N VAL A 54 20.62 -3.80 7.67
CA VAL A 54 21.86 -4.14 8.39
C VAL A 54 21.54 -4.58 9.81
N ALA A 55 20.72 -3.82 10.54
CA ALA A 55 20.34 -4.16 11.91
C ALA A 55 19.60 -5.51 12.00
N ALA A 56 18.79 -5.87 10.99
CA ALA A 56 18.12 -7.17 10.93
C ALA A 56 19.12 -8.33 10.80
N VAL A 57 20.08 -8.18 9.89
CA VAL A 57 21.16 -9.16 9.65
C VAL A 57 22.08 -9.28 10.85
N GLU A 58 22.39 -8.18 11.53
CA GLU A 58 23.21 -8.20 12.75
C GLU A 58 22.53 -8.97 13.89
N ARG A 59 21.22 -8.79 14.09
CA ARG A 59 20.44 -9.56 15.08
C ARG A 59 20.43 -11.06 14.75
N LEU A 60 20.24 -11.41 13.48
CA LEU A 60 20.32 -12.81 13.03
C LEU A 60 21.71 -13.39 13.31
N ASN A 61 22.77 -12.68 12.94
CA ASN A 61 24.13 -13.14 13.17
C ASN A 61 24.49 -13.24 14.66
N ALA A 62 23.97 -12.34 15.50
CA ALA A 62 24.10 -12.44 16.95
C ALA A 62 23.47 -13.74 17.47
N MET A 63 22.27 -14.10 16.99
CA MET A 63 21.63 -15.38 17.32
C MET A 63 22.50 -16.57 16.86
N GLY A 64 23.03 -16.53 15.63
CA GLY A 64 23.91 -17.58 15.11
C GLY A 64 25.20 -17.76 15.91
N ARG A 65 25.78 -16.68 16.46
CA ARG A 65 26.98 -16.73 17.33
C ARG A 65 26.75 -17.48 18.63
N THR A 66 25.51 -17.55 19.14
CA THR A 66 25.18 -18.33 20.34
C THR A 66 25.27 -19.85 20.10
N LEU A 67 25.23 -20.29 18.84
CA LEU A 67 25.43 -21.69 18.46
C LEU A 67 26.93 -21.94 18.27
N THR A 68 27.63 -22.29 19.35
CA THR A 68 29.07 -22.52 19.36
C THR A 68 29.42 -23.95 18.95
N PRO A 69 30.17 -24.19 17.85
CA PRO A 69 30.59 -25.54 17.49
C PRO A 69 31.44 -26.24 18.55
N GLY A 70 32.19 -25.47 19.34
CA GLY A 70 33.00 -25.98 20.46
C GLY A 70 32.19 -26.66 21.56
N SER A 71 30.90 -26.35 21.70
CA SER A 71 30.02 -27.03 22.66
C SER A 71 29.46 -28.35 22.12
N ILE A 72 29.83 -28.80 20.92
CA ILE A 72 29.36 -30.07 20.35
C ILE A 72 30.27 -31.23 20.78
N ASN A 73 31.57 -30.97 20.88
CA ASN A 73 32.55 -31.95 21.33
C ASN A 73 32.38 -32.17 22.84
N GLY A 74 32.08 -33.40 23.24
CA GLY A 74 31.82 -33.75 24.64
C GLY A 74 30.37 -33.53 25.11
N ALA A 75 29.51 -32.89 24.32
CA ALA A 75 28.12 -32.62 24.73
C ALA A 75 27.27 -33.89 24.92
N ASN A 76 26.58 -34.00 26.04
CA ASN A 76 25.64 -35.07 26.31
C ASN A 76 24.36 -34.93 25.47
N MET A 77 23.48 -35.95 25.52
CA MET A 77 22.26 -35.97 24.72
C MET A 77 21.30 -34.80 25.02
N ALA A 78 21.26 -34.29 26.26
CA ALA A 78 20.42 -33.15 26.60
C ALA A 78 20.95 -31.84 25.99
N GLU A 79 22.27 -31.65 26.00
CA GLU A 79 22.94 -30.51 25.35
C GLU A 79 22.78 -30.55 23.83
N ILE A 80 22.90 -31.73 23.23
CA ILE A 80 22.65 -31.94 21.80
C ILE A 80 21.20 -31.59 21.43
N LYS A 81 20.22 -32.02 22.23
CA LYS A 81 18.81 -31.64 22.04
C LYS A 81 18.60 -30.12 22.15
N ARG A 82 19.29 -29.45 23.08
CA ARG A 82 19.24 -27.97 23.20
C ARG A 82 19.84 -27.29 21.97
N LEU A 83 21.01 -27.72 21.52
CA LEU A 83 21.67 -27.19 20.31
C LEU A 83 20.81 -27.41 19.06
N ARG A 84 20.19 -28.59 18.93
CA ARG A 84 19.24 -28.92 17.85
C ARG A 84 18.03 -27.97 17.86
N SER A 85 17.45 -27.73 19.02
CA SER A 85 16.35 -26.77 19.18
C SER A 85 16.79 -25.35 18.83
N GLY A 86 17.95 -24.91 19.31
CA GLY A 86 18.53 -23.61 18.99
C GLY A 86 18.80 -23.43 17.50
N LEU A 87 19.36 -24.44 16.83
CA LEU A 87 19.55 -24.46 15.38
C LEU A 87 18.21 -24.35 14.64
N ASN A 88 17.18 -25.10 15.05
CA ASN A 88 15.86 -25.01 14.43
C ASN A 88 15.22 -23.62 14.60
N GLN A 89 15.40 -22.98 15.74
CA GLN A 89 14.96 -21.59 15.96
C GLN A 89 15.75 -20.62 15.06
N PHE A 90 17.07 -20.79 14.98
CA PHE A 90 17.94 -19.96 14.13
C PHE A 90 17.57 -20.10 12.65
N ARG A 91 17.29 -21.32 12.16
CA ARG A 91 16.81 -21.56 10.79
C ARG A 91 15.49 -20.87 10.50
N LYS A 92 14.52 -20.97 11.42
CA LYS A 92 13.24 -20.26 11.30
C LYS A 92 13.45 -18.74 11.27
N GLN A 93 14.38 -18.23 12.07
CA GLN A 93 14.71 -16.81 12.10
C GLN A 93 15.43 -16.34 10.83
N TYR A 94 16.33 -17.17 10.27
CA TYR A 94 16.97 -16.93 8.99
C TYR A 94 15.91 -16.72 7.90
N LEU A 95 14.98 -17.67 7.72
CA LEU A 95 13.95 -17.58 6.68
C LEU A 95 13.06 -16.34 6.83
N LYS A 96 12.74 -15.96 8.06
CA LYS A 96 11.97 -14.73 8.34
C LYS A 96 12.76 -13.46 8.02
N THR A 97 14.07 -13.46 8.27
CA THR A 97 14.97 -12.35 7.96
C THR A 97 15.17 -12.24 6.45
N GLU A 98 15.30 -13.38 5.76
CA GLU A 98 15.37 -13.47 4.30
C GLU A 98 14.13 -12.86 3.65
N ILE A 99 12.91 -13.24 4.07
CA ILE A 99 11.66 -12.61 3.58
C ILE A 99 11.66 -11.08 3.79
N THR A 100 12.23 -10.61 4.90
CA THR A 100 12.33 -9.18 5.20
C THR A 100 13.29 -8.47 4.24
N ILE A 101 14.42 -9.09 3.92
CA ILE A 101 15.39 -8.57 2.96
C ILE A 101 14.79 -8.62 1.54
N ASP A 102 14.19 -9.74 1.15
CA ASP A 102 13.59 -9.97 -0.17
C ASP A 102 12.54 -8.90 -0.52
N LEU A 103 11.67 -8.53 0.45
CA LEU A 103 10.72 -7.43 0.25
C LEU A 103 11.40 -6.17 -0.28
N TYR A 104 12.55 -5.81 0.29
CA TYR A 104 13.26 -4.60 -0.06
C TYR A 104 14.13 -4.77 -1.30
N THR A 105 14.84 -5.87 -1.43
CA THR A 105 15.71 -6.11 -2.59
C THR A 105 14.89 -6.24 -3.86
N ASP A 106 13.75 -6.95 -3.83
CA ASP A 106 12.83 -7.03 -4.96
C ASP A 106 12.26 -5.64 -5.29
N ALA A 107 11.79 -4.91 -4.27
CA ALA A 107 11.26 -3.57 -4.47
C ALA A 107 12.28 -2.62 -5.10
N LEU A 108 13.52 -2.63 -4.62
CA LEU A 108 14.61 -1.82 -5.13
C LEU A 108 15.00 -2.23 -6.56
N ASN A 109 15.10 -3.53 -6.84
CA ASN A 109 15.52 -4.01 -8.16
C ASN A 109 14.56 -3.62 -9.29
N THR A 110 13.28 -3.37 -9.00
CA THR A 110 12.33 -2.81 -9.98
C THR A 110 12.72 -1.40 -10.47
N ARG A 111 13.62 -0.70 -9.76
CA ARG A 111 14.10 0.66 -10.08
C ARG A 111 15.39 0.69 -10.90
N GLY A 112 15.95 -0.46 -11.28
CA GLY A 112 17.21 -0.53 -12.03
C GLY A 112 17.14 0.16 -13.41
N ASN A 113 15.97 0.14 -14.05
CA ASN A 113 15.73 0.90 -15.28
C ASN A 113 15.48 2.38 -14.98
N LYS A 114 16.25 3.30 -15.58
CA LYS A 114 16.12 4.75 -15.36
C LYS A 114 14.70 5.28 -15.52
N LYS A 115 13.99 4.91 -16.59
CA LYS A 115 12.64 5.41 -16.86
C LYS A 115 11.66 4.94 -15.77
N ILE A 116 11.70 3.65 -15.43
CA ILE A 116 10.83 3.07 -14.39
C ILE A 116 11.19 3.62 -13.02
N GLY A 117 12.48 3.69 -12.67
CA GLY A 117 12.96 4.27 -11.42
C GLY A 117 12.49 5.70 -11.19
N LEU A 118 12.50 6.55 -12.23
CA LEU A 118 11.95 7.90 -12.14
C LEU A 118 10.43 7.93 -11.96
N ILE A 119 9.69 7.05 -12.65
CA ILE A 119 8.23 6.94 -12.46
C ILE A 119 7.89 6.50 -11.03
N LEU A 120 8.60 5.50 -10.50
CA LEU A 120 8.42 5.03 -9.12
C LEU A 120 8.80 6.13 -8.11
N ALA A 121 9.89 6.88 -8.32
CA ALA A 121 10.22 8.04 -7.49
C ALA A 121 9.12 9.11 -7.51
N ALA A 122 8.46 9.32 -8.64
CA ALA A 122 7.30 10.21 -8.73
C ALA A 122 6.11 9.68 -7.94
N TYR A 123 5.89 8.36 -7.92
CA TYR A 123 4.85 7.74 -7.11
C TYR A 123 5.13 7.77 -5.61
N ASP A 124 6.39 7.64 -5.19
CA ASP A 124 6.78 7.85 -3.79
C ASP A 124 6.35 9.26 -3.32
N ALA A 125 6.68 10.27 -4.12
CA ALA A 125 6.34 11.65 -3.84
C ALA A 125 4.82 11.92 -3.86
N LEU A 126 4.07 11.30 -4.77
CA LEU A 126 2.61 11.42 -4.82
C LEU A 126 1.94 10.81 -3.58
N ALA A 127 2.33 9.59 -3.21
CA ALA A 127 1.81 8.93 -2.02
C ALA A 127 2.14 9.76 -0.77
N ARG A 128 3.41 10.16 -0.61
CA ARG A 128 3.87 10.98 0.52
C ARG A 128 3.13 12.32 0.58
N LYS A 129 3.00 13.02 -0.54
CA LYS A 129 2.31 14.31 -0.60
C LYS A 129 0.82 14.20 -0.28
N SER A 130 0.16 13.11 -0.70
CA SER A 130 -1.22 12.86 -0.26
C SER A 130 -1.25 12.76 1.26
N MET A 131 -0.41 11.93 1.87
CA MET A 131 -0.39 11.70 3.32
C MET A 131 -0.11 12.99 4.09
N GLN A 132 0.87 13.78 3.65
CA GLN A 132 1.22 15.07 4.26
C GLN A 132 0.04 16.05 4.30
N SER A 133 -0.80 16.07 3.26
CA SER A 133 -1.95 16.99 3.19
C SER A 133 -2.94 16.84 4.35
N LEU A 134 -3.01 15.65 4.94
CA LEU A 134 -3.86 15.36 6.10
C LEU A 134 -3.06 15.20 7.39
N LEU A 135 -1.95 14.46 7.36
CA LEU A 135 -1.16 14.14 8.55
C LEU A 135 -0.47 15.37 9.14
N SER A 136 0.11 16.24 8.31
CA SER A 136 0.88 17.39 8.81
C SER A 136 0.02 18.41 9.58
N PRO A 137 -1.16 18.83 9.08
CA PRO A 137 -2.06 19.68 9.87
C PRO A 137 -2.59 19.02 11.16
N LEU A 138 -2.65 17.69 11.19
CA LEU A 138 -3.01 16.92 12.38
C LEU A 138 -1.85 16.80 13.39
N GLY A 139 -0.62 17.16 13.01
CA GLY A 139 0.57 17.08 13.85
C GLY A 139 1.31 15.75 13.77
N TYR A 140 1.03 14.94 12.74
CA TYR A 140 1.72 13.68 12.48
C TYR A 140 2.80 13.85 11.40
N ALA A 141 3.88 13.08 11.52
CA ALA A 141 4.84 12.92 10.45
C ALA A 141 4.29 11.98 9.36
N SER A 142 4.55 12.30 8.10
CA SER A 142 4.31 11.38 6.99
C SER A 142 5.55 10.51 6.79
N PRO A 143 5.40 9.17 6.81
CA PRO A 143 6.54 8.27 6.64
C PRO A 143 7.09 8.35 5.21
N PRO A 144 8.36 7.98 4.99
CA PRO A 144 8.89 7.74 3.66
C PRO A 144 8.09 6.66 2.92
N VAL A 145 8.17 6.67 1.59
CA VAL A 145 7.48 5.71 0.73
C VAL A 145 8.49 5.04 -0.20
N LEU A 146 8.34 3.72 -0.39
CA LEU A 146 9.03 2.94 -1.40
C LEU A 146 7.99 2.24 -2.28
N THR A 147 7.72 2.79 -3.45
CA THR A 147 6.92 2.10 -4.46
C THR A 147 7.76 1.09 -5.24
N TYR A 148 7.13 0.04 -5.72
CA TYR A 148 7.79 -0.94 -6.58
C TYR A 148 6.81 -1.54 -7.59
N LEU A 149 7.36 -2.10 -8.66
CA LEU A 149 6.57 -2.65 -9.75
C LEU A 149 6.45 -4.16 -9.63
N ASP A 150 5.24 -4.70 -9.74
CA ASP A 150 5.03 -6.14 -9.67
C ASP A 150 3.77 -6.55 -10.46
N ASN A 151 3.58 -7.86 -10.61
CA ASN A 151 2.43 -8.46 -11.25
C ASN A 151 1.20 -8.52 -10.31
N GLY A 152 0.11 -9.08 -10.84
CA GLY A 152 -1.12 -9.33 -10.08
C GLY A 152 -2.25 -8.35 -10.39
N ARG A 153 -3.33 -8.50 -9.62
CA ARG A 153 -4.63 -7.84 -9.90
C ARG A 153 -4.79 -6.46 -9.27
N GLY A 154 -4.02 -6.13 -8.24
CA GLY A 154 -4.17 -4.88 -7.50
C GLY A 154 -2.92 -4.49 -6.73
N ALA A 155 -2.87 -3.22 -6.34
CA ALA A 155 -1.87 -2.67 -5.45
C ALA A 155 -1.95 -3.30 -4.05
N SER A 156 -0.93 -3.07 -3.24
CA SER A 156 -0.89 -3.49 -1.84
C SER A 156 0.16 -2.70 -1.08
N ILE A 157 -0.01 -2.57 0.24
CA ILE A 157 0.92 -1.86 1.12
C ILE A 157 1.45 -2.73 2.27
N ALA A 158 2.76 -2.69 2.48
CA ALA A 158 3.36 -2.96 3.78
C ALA A 158 3.57 -1.62 4.49
N LYS A 159 2.74 -1.35 5.52
CA LYS A 159 2.69 -0.05 6.19
C LYS A 159 3.96 0.24 6.99
N ALA A 160 4.40 1.49 6.97
CA ALA A 160 5.46 1.99 7.83
C ALA A 160 5.07 1.82 9.31
N GLY A 161 6.04 1.52 10.16
CA GLY A 161 5.83 1.31 11.60
C GLY A 161 5.28 -0.06 11.97
N MET A 162 4.96 -0.93 11.00
CA MET A 162 4.59 -2.32 11.29
C MET A 162 5.82 -3.20 11.51
N ARG A 163 5.68 -4.21 12.37
CA ARG A 163 6.73 -5.22 12.56
C ARG A 163 6.81 -6.13 11.34
N LEU A 164 8.03 -6.35 10.82
CA LEU A 164 8.29 -7.23 9.68
C LEU A 164 8.41 -8.70 10.13
N TRP A 165 8.58 -9.62 9.17
CA TRP A 165 8.52 -11.06 9.39
C TRP A 165 9.59 -11.59 10.34
N ASP A 166 10.76 -10.94 10.39
CA ASP A 166 11.85 -11.22 11.34
C ASP A 166 11.43 -10.99 12.80
N GLY A 167 10.31 -10.30 13.05
CA GLY A 167 9.79 -10.00 14.39
C GLY A 167 10.61 -8.96 15.15
N GLY A 168 11.76 -8.50 14.63
CA GLY A 168 12.63 -7.53 15.28
C GLY A 168 12.65 -6.18 14.56
N THR A 169 12.43 -6.18 13.25
CA THR A 169 12.47 -4.98 12.41
C THR A 169 11.13 -4.27 12.42
N ILE A 170 11.17 -2.96 12.62
CA ILE A 170 10.03 -2.07 12.36
C ILE A 170 10.21 -1.52 10.94
N ASN A 171 9.16 -1.62 10.13
CA ASN A 171 9.18 -1.21 8.73
C ASN A 171 9.50 0.30 8.62
N PRO A 172 10.66 0.71 8.08
CA PRO A 172 11.08 2.12 8.08
C PRO A 172 10.25 3.00 7.15
N CYS A 173 9.67 2.43 6.09
CA CYS A 173 8.87 3.17 5.11
C CYS A 173 7.60 2.41 4.72
N ALA A 174 6.66 3.10 4.08
CA ALA A 174 5.50 2.48 3.48
C ALA A 174 5.92 1.88 2.13
N VAL A 175 5.92 0.55 2.03
CA VAL A 175 6.29 -0.17 0.80
C VAL A 175 5.01 -0.44 0.01
N ILE A 176 4.85 0.19 -1.16
CA ILE A 176 3.61 0.16 -1.93
C ILE A 176 3.83 -0.48 -3.30
N LYS A 177 3.10 -1.56 -3.56
CA LYS A 177 3.10 -2.25 -4.85
C LYS A 177 2.29 -1.47 -5.88
N VAL A 178 2.88 -1.24 -7.04
CA VAL A 178 2.24 -0.74 -8.26
C VAL A 178 2.13 -1.88 -9.25
N VAL A 179 0.95 -2.12 -9.81
CA VAL A 179 0.74 -3.19 -10.79
C VAL A 179 1.09 -2.74 -12.20
N GLN A 180 1.80 -3.59 -12.95
CA GLN A 180 2.29 -3.31 -14.30
C GLN A 180 1.22 -2.72 -15.24
N HIS A 181 0.04 -3.35 -15.28
CA HIS A 181 -1.04 -2.95 -16.19
C HIS A 181 -1.69 -1.61 -15.82
N ASN A 182 -1.51 -1.11 -14.59
CA ASN A 182 -2.00 0.18 -14.11
C ASN A 182 -0.88 1.19 -13.84
N ILE A 183 0.33 0.99 -14.39
CA ILE A 183 1.45 1.92 -14.17
C ILE A 183 1.12 3.35 -14.58
N TYR A 184 0.12 3.60 -15.43
CA TYR A 184 -0.38 4.92 -15.78
C TYR A 184 -1.85 5.15 -15.36
N ARG A 185 -2.42 4.34 -14.48
CA ARG A 185 -3.79 4.50 -13.94
C ARG A 185 -3.81 4.34 -12.42
N ASN A 186 -2.84 4.97 -11.76
CA ASN A 186 -2.47 4.58 -10.40
C ASN A 186 -3.19 5.38 -9.30
N THR A 187 -4.52 5.53 -9.38
CA THR A 187 -5.31 6.05 -8.24
C THR A 187 -5.30 5.07 -7.06
N SER A 188 -5.03 3.79 -7.32
CA SER A 188 -4.78 2.77 -6.29
C SER A 188 -3.61 3.13 -5.37
N LEU A 189 -2.59 3.85 -5.85
CA LEU A 189 -1.52 4.36 -4.99
C LEU A 189 -2.05 5.20 -3.83
N ILE A 190 -3.06 6.04 -4.09
CA ILE A 190 -3.64 6.91 -3.07
C ILE A 190 -4.52 6.10 -2.13
N HIS A 191 -5.18 5.04 -2.62
CA HIS A 191 -5.87 4.08 -1.76
C HIS A 191 -4.90 3.43 -0.76
N GLU A 192 -3.76 2.93 -1.23
CA GLU A 192 -2.72 2.34 -0.36
C GLU A 192 -2.17 3.35 0.66
N ALA A 193 -1.93 4.59 0.24
CA ALA A 193 -1.56 5.67 1.15
C ALA A 193 -2.66 5.95 2.21
N GLY A 194 -3.93 5.77 1.84
CA GLY A 194 -5.07 5.86 2.75
C GLY A 194 -5.04 4.84 3.88
N HIS A 195 -4.59 3.61 3.62
CA HIS A 195 -4.36 2.63 4.69
C HIS A 195 -3.27 3.07 5.67
N GLN A 196 -2.20 3.71 5.19
CA GLN A 196 -1.15 4.25 6.06
C GLN A 196 -1.68 5.39 6.93
N VAL A 197 -2.42 6.33 6.34
CA VAL A 197 -3.07 7.43 7.07
C VAL A 197 -4.01 6.87 8.14
N ALA A 198 -4.90 5.97 7.75
CA ALA A 198 -5.89 5.42 8.67
C ALA A 198 -5.24 4.69 9.86
N LYS A 199 -4.09 4.05 9.63
CA LYS A 199 -3.30 3.44 10.71
C LYS A 199 -2.67 4.47 11.64
N ILE A 200 -2.07 5.54 11.10
CA ILE A 200 -1.40 6.58 11.90
C ILE A 200 -2.41 7.33 12.77
N THR A 201 -3.59 7.63 12.24
CA THR A 201 -4.61 8.43 12.93
C THR A 201 -5.58 7.61 13.78
N GLY A 202 -5.54 6.28 13.71
CA GLY A 202 -6.54 5.40 14.34
C GLY A 202 -7.92 5.46 13.69
N TRP A 203 -8.00 5.91 12.43
CA TRP A 203 -9.27 6.13 11.72
C TRP A 203 -10.00 4.83 11.42
N THR A 204 -9.30 3.72 11.18
CA THR A 204 -9.95 2.43 10.88
C THR A 204 -10.85 1.98 12.03
N GLU A 205 -10.31 1.95 13.25
CA GLU A 205 -11.03 1.50 14.44
C GLU A 205 -12.18 2.47 14.78
N GLU A 206 -11.93 3.77 14.68
CA GLU A 206 -12.98 4.78 14.92
C GLU A 206 -14.10 4.70 13.87
N LEU A 207 -13.76 4.57 12.59
CA LEU A 207 -14.74 4.44 11.50
C LEU A 207 -15.60 3.18 11.69
N SER A 208 -15.00 2.07 12.10
CA SER A 208 -15.73 0.85 12.44
C SER A 208 -16.77 1.11 13.53
N ALA A 209 -16.38 1.74 14.64
CA ALA A 209 -17.28 2.07 15.74
C ALA A 209 -18.39 3.04 15.31
N VAL A 210 -18.05 4.02 14.50
CA VAL A 210 -18.99 5.02 14.00
C VAL A 210 -20.01 4.41 13.02
N LEU A 211 -19.58 3.51 12.14
CA LEU A 211 -20.48 2.74 11.25
C LEU A 211 -21.38 1.82 12.07
N ASN A 212 -20.83 1.13 13.07
CA ASN A 212 -21.61 0.27 13.96
C ASN A 212 -22.72 1.06 14.66
N GLN A 213 -22.40 2.24 15.20
CA GLN A 213 -23.36 3.12 15.85
C GLN A 213 -24.41 3.65 14.85
N GLY A 214 -23.97 4.12 13.68
CA GLY A 214 -24.84 4.76 12.69
C GLY A 214 -25.80 3.80 11.99
N LEU A 215 -25.46 2.50 11.96
CA LEU A 215 -26.27 1.45 11.33
C LEU A 215 -26.99 0.54 12.34
N GLY A 216 -26.65 0.61 13.63
CA GLY A 216 -27.18 -0.28 14.67
C GLY A 216 -28.70 -0.21 14.84
N GLY A 217 -29.32 0.94 14.56
CA GLY A 217 -30.78 1.09 14.57
C GLY A 217 -31.51 0.37 13.43
N TYR A 218 -30.79 -0.09 12.39
CA TYR A 218 -31.34 -0.84 11.27
C TYR A 218 -31.10 -2.34 11.40
N SER A 219 -29.87 -2.75 11.70
CA SER A 219 -29.50 -4.13 12.01
C SER A 219 -28.10 -4.17 12.63
N THR A 220 -27.99 -4.83 13.77
CA THR A 220 -26.71 -5.03 14.47
C THR A 220 -25.73 -5.88 13.65
N GLU A 221 -26.24 -6.88 12.92
CA GLU A 221 -25.43 -7.75 12.06
C GLU A 221 -24.90 -6.98 10.86
N LEU A 222 -25.76 -6.19 10.20
CA LEU A 222 -25.36 -5.38 9.06
C LEU A 222 -24.37 -4.29 9.45
N ALA A 223 -24.59 -3.66 10.60
CA ALA A 223 -23.65 -2.74 11.23
C ALA A 223 -22.25 -3.36 11.37
N LYS A 224 -22.17 -4.56 11.97
CA LYS A 224 -20.90 -5.29 12.14
C LYS A 224 -20.23 -5.62 10.80
N VAL A 225 -21.01 -6.00 9.79
CA VAL A 225 -20.47 -6.27 8.44
C VAL A 225 -19.82 -5.01 7.86
N TRP A 226 -20.53 -3.89 7.82
CA TRP A 226 -19.96 -2.61 7.34
C TRP A 226 -18.78 -2.13 8.19
N GLY A 227 -18.86 -2.29 9.51
CA GLY A 227 -17.78 -1.97 10.43
C GLY A 227 -16.51 -2.81 10.20
N SER A 228 -16.66 -4.08 9.79
CA SER A 228 -15.53 -4.96 9.46
C SER A 228 -14.79 -4.54 8.19
N TRP A 229 -15.43 -3.75 7.32
CA TRP A 229 -14.84 -3.23 6.09
C TRP A 229 -14.22 -1.83 6.24
N SER A 230 -14.17 -1.30 7.45
CA SER A 230 -13.71 0.06 7.76
C SER A 230 -12.32 0.38 7.21
N SER A 231 -11.39 -0.57 7.14
CA SER A 231 -10.04 -0.33 6.61
C SER A 231 -10.06 0.00 5.11
N GLU A 232 -10.85 -0.72 4.33
CA GLU A 232 -11.01 -0.51 2.89
C GLU A 232 -11.85 0.72 2.60
N ILE A 233 -12.92 0.93 3.36
CA ILE A 233 -13.77 2.12 3.22
C ILE A 233 -12.97 3.40 3.51
N ALA A 234 -12.13 3.40 4.55
CA ALA A 234 -11.25 4.52 4.85
C ALA A 234 -10.29 4.82 3.68
N ALA A 235 -9.65 3.79 3.13
CA ALA A 235 -8.74 3.92 2.00
C ALA A 235 -9.43 4.38 0.71
N ASP A 236 -10.61 3.84 0.39
CA ASP A 236 -11.43 4.29 -0.75
C ASP A 236 -11.86 5.74 -0.62
N THR A 237 -12.27 6.13 0.59
CA THR A 237 -12.67 7.51 0.91
C THR A 237 -11.49 8.45 0.74
N TYR A 238 -10.33 8.05 1.26
CA TYR A 238 -9.11 8.83 1.14
C TYR A 238 -8.68 9.02 -0.33
N ALA A 239 -8.75 7.96 -1.13
CA ALA A 239 -8.52 8.05 -2.57
C ALA A 239 -9.55 8.96 -3.26
N PHE A 240 -10.83 8.86 -2.88
CA PHE A 240 -11.92 9.70 -3.41
C PHE A 240 -11.71 11.19 -3.10
N VAL A 241 -11.39 11.58 -1.86
CA VAL A 241 -11.22 13.01 -1.55
C VAL A 241 -10.03 13.62 -2.30
N HIS A 242 -9.04 12.81 -2.69
CA HIS A 242 -7.86 13.24 -3.44
C HIS A 242 -7.97 13.16 -4.96
N THR A 243 -8.80 12.27 -5.51
CA THR A 243 -8.84 11.99 -6.96
C THR A 243 -10.24 11.94 -7.55
N GLY A 244 -11.27 12.11 -6.71
CA GLY A 244 -12.66 12.23 -7.10
C GLY A 244 -13.18 11.00 -7.84
N TYR A 245 -13.85 11.24 -8.96
CA TYR A 245 -14.41 10.15 -9.79
C TYR A 245 -13.32 9.22 -10.36
N ALA A 246 -12.07 9.66 -10.46
CA ALA A 246 -11.01 8.84 -11.02
C ALA A 246 -10.72 7.58 -10.18
N SER A 247 -10.71 7.67 -8.85
CA SER A 247 -10.54 6.48 -8.00
C SER A 247 -11.74 5.55 -8.08
N VAL A 248 -12.95 6.08 -8.23
CA VAL A 248 -14.18 5.28 -8.38
C VAL A 248 -14.17 4.51 -9.69
N ALA A 249 -13.77 5.16 -10.79
CA ALA A 249 -13.61 4.51 -12.09
C ALA A 249 -12.49 3.46 -12.07
N GLY A 250 -11.34 3.79 -11.47
CA GLY A 250 -10.23 2.84 -11.31
C GLY A 250 -10.63 1.60 -10.49
N LEU A 251 -11.34 1.80 -9.38
CA LEU A 251 -11.87 0.70 -8.58
C LEU A 251 -12.85 -0.17 -9.39
N HIS A 252 -13.80 0.47 -10.08
CA HIS A 252 -14.75 -0.22 -10.94
C HIS A 252 -14.02 -1.13 -11.93
N ASP A 253 -13.00 -0.63 -12.63
CA ASP A 253 -12.26 -1.40 -13.63
C ASP A 253 -11.50 -2.59 -13.02
N VAL A 254 -10.96 -2.45 -11.80
CA VAL A 254 -10.29 -3.54 -11.08
C VAL A 254 -11.26 -4.65 -10.69
N VAL A 255 -12.49 -4.30 -10.32
CA VAL A 255 -13.49 -5.28 -9.83
C VAL A 255 -14.50 -5.74 -10.87
N SER A 256 -14.45 -5.21 -12.11
CA SER A 256 -15.34 -5.54 -13.23
C SER A 256 -15.08 -6.90 -13.90
N GLY A 257 -14.62 -7.89 -13.13
CA GLY A 257 -14.43 -9.26 -13.59
C GLY A 257 -15.75 -10.02 -13.81
N ASP A 258 -15.72 -11.34 -13.61
CA ASP A 258 -16.94 -12.17 -13.70
C ASP A 258 -17.95 -11.83 -12.59
N ALA A 259 -19.23 -12.17 -12.79
CA ALA A 259 -20.28 -11.92 -11.80
C ALA A 259 -19.99 -12.58 -10.44
N LYS A 260 -19.22 -13.69 -10.43
CA LYS A 260 -18.79 -14.35 -9.18
C LYS A 260 -17.88 -13.45 -8.35
N SER A 261 -16.98 -12.71 -8.99
CA SER A 261 -16.11 -11.75 -8.32
C SER A 261 -16.86 -10.53 -7.79
N ALA A 262 -17.88 -10.04 -8.51
CA ALA A 262 -18.70 -8.90 -8.09
C ALA A 262 -19.49 -9.15 -6.78
N PHE A 263 -19.91 -10.40 -6.56
CA PHE A 263 -20.73 -10.83 -5.42
C PHE A 263 -19.98 -11.62 -4.35
N ARG A 264 -18.65 -11.70 -4.44
CA ARG A 264 -17.86 -12.44 -3.48
C ARG A 264 -17.95 -11.77 -2.11
N TYR A 265 -18.42 -12.54 -1.12
CA TYR A 265 -18.43 -12.18 0.28
C TYR A 265 -17.76 -13.29 1.08
N ARG A 266 -16.87 -12.91 2.00
CA ARG A 266 -16.21 -13.82 2.93
C ARG A 266 -16.26 -13.18 4.31
N PRO A 267 -16.92 -13.79 5.31
CA PRO A 267 -16.90 -13.27 6.67
C PRO A 267 -15.45 -13.10 7.17
N GLY A 268 -15.15 -11.94 7.77
CA GLY A 268 -13.81 -11.59 8.25
C GLY A 268 -12.85 -11.07 7.17
N ASP A 269 -13.23 -11.11 5.89
CA ASP A 269 -12.50 -10.44 4.82
C ASP A 269 -12.74 -8.92 4.92
N PRO A 270 -11.68 -8.09 4.98
CA PRO A 270 -11.83 -6.64 5.10
C PRO A 270 -12.43 -6.00 3.84
N HIS A 271 -12.50 -6.71 2.72
CA HIS A 271 -13.03 -6.19 1.47
C HIS A 271 -14.57 -6.15 1.45
N PRO A 272 -15.19 -4.97 1.24
CA PRO A 272 -16.60 -4.91 0.91
C PRO A 272 -16.93 -5.75 -0.31
N ILE A 273 -18.18 -6.22 -0.37
CA ILE A 273 -18.72 -6.83 -1.60
C ILE A 273 -18.53 -5.83 -2.74
N SER A 274 -17.80 -6.21 -3.79
CA SER A 274 -17.47 -5.32 -4.91
C SER A 274 -18.69 -4.60 -5.49
N TYR A 275 -19.83 -5.31 -5.56
CA TYR A 275 -21.11 -4.71 -5.94
C TYR A 275 -21.48 -3.48 -5.12
N LEU A 276 -21.39 -3.55 -3.79
CA LEU A 276 -21.65 -2.42 -2.88
C LEU A 276 -20.53 -1.39 -2.91
N ARG A 277 -19.27 -1.83 -3.05
CA ARG A 277 -18.09 -0.96 -3.06
C ARG A 277 -18.13 0.05 -4.21
N VAL A 278 -18.50 -0.41 -5.41
CA VAL A 278 -18.68 0.46 -6.59
C VAL A 278 -19.83 1.46 -6.35
N LEU A 279 -20.98 0.98 -5.87
CA LEU A 279 -22.15 1.84 -5.61
C LEU A 279 -21.88 2.87 -4.50
N LEU A 280 -21.06 2.52 -3.50
CA LEU A 280 -20.59 3.45 -2.49
C LEU A 280 -19.79 4.59 -3.13
N GLY A 281 -18.84 4.29 -4.03
CA GLY A 281 -18.08 5.29 -4.78
C GLY A 281 -18.95 6.17 -5.68
N VAL A 282 -19.96 5.59 -6.34
CA VAL A 282 -20.95 6.35 -7.11
C VAL A 282 -21.71 7.32 -6.21
N GLU A 283 -22.18 6.88 -5.05
CA GLU A 283 -22.91 7.75 -4.12
C GLU A 283 -22.02 8.84 -3.52
N MET A 284 -20.72 8.58 -3.30
CA MET A 284 -19.76 9.63 -2.94
C MET A 284 -19.68 10.71 -4.02
N CYS A 285 -19.61 10.32 -5.30
CA CYS A 285 -19.64 11.26 -6.41
C CYS A 285 -20.96 12.03 -6.46
N ARG A 286 -22.10 11.34 -6.32
CA ARG A 286 -23.43 11.97 -6.33
C ARG A 286 -23.60 12.99 -5.20
N THR A 287 -23.10 12.66 -4.02
CA THR A 287 -23.17 13.53 -2.84
C THR A 287 -22.42 14.84 -3.02
N TYR A 288 -21.29 14.85 -3.75
CA TYR A 288 -20.44 16.03 -3.91
C TYR A 288 -20.63 16.76 -5.24
N TYR A 289 -20.86 16.00 -6.31
CA TYR A 289 -20.81 16.51 -7.67
C TYR A 289 -22.20 16.51 -8.34
N GLY A 290 -23.22 15.93 -7.70
CA GLY A 290 -24.57 15.81 -8.25
C GLY A 290 -24.68 14.74 -9.33
N LYS A 291 -25.38 15.03 -10.43
CA LYS A 291 -25.51 14.13 -11.56
C LYS A 291 -24.26 14.15 -12.45
N GLY A 292 -23.79 13.00 -12.93
CA GLY A 292 -22.60 12.91 -13.76
C GLY A 292 -22.33 11.51 -14.34
N PRO A 293 -21.14 11.27 -14.91
CA PRO A 293 -20.80 10.01 -15.58
C PRO A 293 -20.87 8.77 -14.66
N TRP A 294 -20.75 8.94 -13.35
CA TRP A 294 -20.95 7.88 -12.36
C TRP A 294 -22.37 7.31 -12.35
N ASP A 295 -23.39 8.07 -12.78
CA ASP A 295 -24.76 7.56 -12.87
C ASP A 295 -24.91 6.53 -14.00
N ASP A 296 -24.19 6.73 -15.11
CA ASP A 296 -24.18 5.77 -16.21
C ASP A 296 -23.30 4.55 -15.87
N MET A 297 -22.23 4.75 -15.09
CA MET A 297 -21.46 3.66 -14.49
C MET A 297 -22.34 2.77 -13.59
N GLU A 298 -23.15 3.36 -12.71
CA GLU A 298 -24.09 2.58 -11.88
C GLU A 298 -25.07 1.78 -12.73
N LYS A 299 -25.72 2.41 -13.73
CA LYS A 299 -26.65 1.70 -14.62
C LYS A 299 -25.99 0.50 -15.29
N ALA A 300 -24.79 0.71 -15.86
CA ALA A 300 -24.04 -0.36 -16.52
C ALA A 300 -23.61 -1.45 -15.53
N TRP A 301 -23.14 -1.06 -14.34
CA TRP A 301 -22.72 -1.96 -13.28
C TRP A 301 -23.86 -2.86 -12.79
N VAL A 302 -25.02 -2.27 -12.51
CA VAL A 302 -26.23 -2.99 -12.06
C VAL A 302 -26.75 -3.91 -13.16
N ALA A 303 -26.78 -3.45 -14.41
CA ALA A 303 -27.25 -4.25 -15.55
C ALA A 303 -26.37 -5.49 -15.80
N ARG A 304 -25.05 -5.35 -15.68
CA ARG A 304 -24.09 -6.46 -15.87
C ARG A 304 -24.06 -7.42 -14.68
N ASN A 305 -24.45 -6.97 -13.49
CA ASN A 305 -24.41 -7.74 -12.26
C ASN A 305 -25.84 -7.86 -11.67
N PRO A 306 -26.73 -8.66 -12.29
CA PRO A 306 -28.06 -8.86 -11.73
C PRO A 306 -27.97 -9.57 -10.37
N LEU A 307 -28.69 -9.08 -9.36
CA LEU A 307 -28.65 -9.64 -7.99
C LEU A 307 -29.10 -11.11 -7.92
N SER A 308 -29.81 -11.61 -8.94
CA SER A 308 -30.17 -13.02 -9.08
C SER A 308 -28.95 -13.94 -9.23
N ALA A 309 -27.79 -13.42 -9.66
CA ALA A 309 -26.54 -14.18 -9.76
C ALA A 309 -25.78 -14.27 -8.42
N ALA A 310 -26.13 -13.46 -7.41
CA ALA A 310 -25.55 -13.57 -6.07
C ALA A 310 -26.14 -14.76 -5.31
N ASN A 311 -25.32 -15.43 -4.50
CA ASN A 311 -25.82 -16.44 -3.55
C ASN A 311 -26.80 -15.81 -2.53
N PRO A 312 -27.67 -16.59 -1.87
CA PRO A 312 -28.71 -16.05 -1.00
C PRO A 312 -28.17 -15.15 0.14
N GLN A 313 -27.07 -15.54 0.78
CA GLN A 313 -26.49 -14.78 1.89
C GLN A 313 -25.97 -13.41 1.43
N THR A 314 -25.14 -13.37 0.38
CA THR A 314 -24.64 -12.11 -0.20
C THR A 314 -25.81 -11.24 -0.67
N ARG A 315 -26.82 -11.83 -1.32
CA ARG A 315 -27.99 -11.09 -1.82
C ARG A 315 -28.75 -10.39 -0.70
N THR A 316 -28.93 -11.04 0.45
CA THR A 316 -29.59 -10.45 1.63
C THR A 316 -28.80 -9.25 2.15
N ILE A 317 -27.47 -9.37 2.29
CA ILE A 317 -26.60 -8.27 2.73
C ILE A 317 -26.69 -7.09 1.74
N ILE A 318 -26.62 -7.35 0.43
CA ILE A 318 -26.73 -6.30 -0.59
C ILE A 318 -28.07 -5.59 -0.50
N ARG A 319 -29.19 -6.33 -0.49
CA ARG A 319 -30.54 -5.75 -0.43
C ARG A 319 -30.75 -4.89 0.82
N ALA A 320 -30.26 -5.34 1.97
CA ALA A 320 -30.33 -4.58 3.20
C ALA A 320 -29.43 -3.33 3.19
N SER A 321 -28.30 -3.38 2.46
CA SER A 321 -27.36 -2.26 2.36
C SER A 321 -27.81 -1.16 1.40
N LEU A 322 -28.45 -1.50 0.27
CA LEU A 322 -28.76 -0.55 -0.80
C LEU A 322 -29.52 0.71 -0.32
N PRO A 323 -30.58 0.62 0.50
CA PRO A 323 -31.27 1.81 1.02
C PRO A 323 -30.42 2.68 1.95
N LEU A 324 -29.33 2.13 2.50
CA LEU A 324 -28.48 2.76 3.51
C LEU A 324 -27.24 3.43 2.91
N ILE A 325 -26.91 3.20 1.63
CA ILE A 325 -25.67 3.68 0.99
C ILE A 325 -25.49 5.19 1.16
N LYS A 326 -26.55 5.99 0.98
CA LYS A 326 -26.49 7.44 1.20
C LYS A 326 -26.17 7.83 2.65
N ASN A 327 -26.75 7.11 3.62
CA ASN A 327 -26.45 7.33 5.04
C ASN A 327 -24.99 6.96 5.36
N ILE A 328 -24.52 5.82 4.82
CA ILE A 328 -23.14 5.36 4.97
C ILE A 328 -22.16 6.39 4.41
N VAL A 329 -22.40 6.93 3.21
CA VAL A 329 -21.57 8.01 2.64
C VAL A 329 -21.58 9.27 3.52
N ASN A 330 -22.72 9.67 4.06
CA ASN A 330 -22.79 10.80 5.00
C ASN A 330 -21.96 10.53 6.27
N ILE A 331 -22.03 9.32 6.82
CA ILE A 331 -21.19 8.93 7.97
C ILE A 331 -19.71 9.07 7.62
N ILE A 332 -19.28 8.49 6.51
CA ILE A 332 -17.86 8.40 6.17
C ILE A 332 -17.26 9.77 5.81
N LEU A 333 -18.00 10.61 5.08
CA LEU A 333 -17.48 11.90 4.57
C LEU A 333 -17.76 13.08 5.50
N LYS A 334 -18.87 13.06 6.26
CA LYS A 334 -19.37 14.25 6.96
C LYS A 334 -19.34 14.13 8.48
N LYS A 335 -19.29 12.93 9.06
CA LYS A 335 -19.26 12.78 10.52
C LYS A 335 -17.90 13.21 11.07
N PRO A 336 -17.86 14.11 12.05
CA PRO A 336 -16.62 14.45 12.74
C PRO A 336 -16.04 13.25 13.50
N MET A 337 -14.72 13.10 13.48
CA MET A 337 -13.99 11.99 14.11
C MET A 337 -12.76 12.50 14.86
N LYS A 338 -12.42 11.84 15.98
CA LYS A 338 -11.24 12.16 16.81
C LYS A 338 -9.94 11.99 16.02
N ALA A 339 -9.87 11.00 15.14
CA ALA A 339 -8.79 10.78 14.17
C ALA A 339 -8.47 12.05 13.36
N PHE A 340 -9.45 12.95 13.21
CA PHE A 340 -9.36 14.21 12.48
C PHE A 340 -9.56 15.45 13.36
N LYS A 341 -9.22 15.38 14.66
CA LYS A 341 -9.41 16.46 15.65
C LYS A 341 -10.86 16.97 15.72
N ASN A 342 -11.82 16.04 15.73
CA ASN A 342 -13.27 16.32 15.75
C ASN A 342 -13.72 17.18 14.56
N LYS A 343 -13.04 17.05 13.42
CA LYS A 343 -13.50 17.49 12.10
C LYS A 343 -13.81 16.27 11.25
N ASN A 344 -14.42 16.47 10.09
CA ASN A 344 -14.61 15.42 9.10
C ASN A 344 -13.49 15.49 8.05
N ILE A 345 -13.33 14.43 7.24
CA ILE A 345 -12.22 14.37 6.27
C ILE A 345 -12.27 15.51 5.25
N GLN A 346 -13.48 15.94 4.85
CA GLN A 346 -13.69 17.01 3.88
C GLN A 346 -13.24 18.39 4.36
N TYR A 347 -13.12 18.60 5.68
CA TYR A 347 -12.57 19.83 6.25
C TYR A 347 -11.07 19.97 5.91
N TRP A 348 -10.35 18.85 5.85
CA TRP A 348 -8.91 18.83 5.59
C TRP A 348 -8.59 18.73 4.10
N ILE A 349 -9.38 17.94 3.36
CA ILE A 349 -9.19 17.74 1.92
C ILE A 349 -10.55 17.92 1.24
N ASN A 350 -10.70 19.01 0.46
CA ASN A 350 -11.97 19.34 -0.19
C ASN A 350 -12.17 18.54 -1.49
N PRO A 351 -13.13 17.59 -1.57
CA PRO A 351 -13.35 16.80 -2.78
C PRO A 351 -13.75 17.65 -3.99
N MET A 352 -14.31 18.84 -3.77
CA MET A 352 -14.65 19.76 -4.86
C MET A 352 -13.42 20.24 -5.66
N ASP A 353 -12.22 20.14 -5.11
CA ASP A 353 -10.98 20.47 -5.82
C ASP A 353 -10.67 19.51 -6.98
N VAL A 354 -11.22 18.31 -6.92
CA VAL A 354 -11.10 17.26 -7.95
C VAL A 354 -12.43 16.96 -8.64
N HIS A 355 -13.39 17.88 -8.56
CA HIS A 355 -14.61 17.82 -9.36
C HIS A 355 -14.25 17.78 -10.86
N PRO A 356 -14.76 16.85 -11.68
CA PRO A 356 -14.39 16.72 -13.10
C PRO A 356 -14.52 18.01 -13.93
N LYS A 357 -15.62 18.77 -13.76
CA LYS A 357 -15.78 20.10 -14.37
C LYS A 357 -14.67 21.09 -13.97
N LYS A 358 -14.28 21.16 -12.69
CA LYS A 358 -13.22 22.04 -12.20
C LYS A 358 -11.86 21.65 -12.79
N LEU A 359 -11.58 20.36 -12.86
CA LEU A 359 -10.38 19.80 -13.48
C LEU A 359 -10.33 20.10 -14.99
N LYS A 360 -11.46 19.96 -15.69
CA LYS A 360 -11.59 20.35 -17.10
C LYS A 360 -11.36 21.86 -17.29
N SER A 361 -12.02 22.71 -16.51
CA SER A 361 -11.84 24.17 -16.58
C SER A 361 -10.40 24.60 -16.26
N PHE A 362 -9.69 23.86 -15.40
CA PHE A 362 -8.27 24.08 -15.15
C PHE A 362 -7.43 23.83 -16.41
N ILE A 363 -7.68 22.72 -17.12
CA ILE A 363 -7.02 22.45 -18.41
C ILE A 363 -7.42 23.48 -19.46
N ASP A 364 -8.70 23.83 -19.57
CA ASP A 364 -9.17 24.80 -20.55
C ASP A 364 -8.53 26.20 -20.33
N ARG A 365 -8.26 26.57 -19.08
CA ARG A 365 -7.63 27.86 -18.72
C ARG A 365 -6.12 27.90 -18.96
N TYR A 366 -5.40 26.86 -18.54
CA TYR A 366 -3.92 26.87 -18.54
C TYR A 366 -3.30 26.06 -19.69
N GLY A 367 -4.15 25.39 -20.47
CA GLY A 367 -3.76 24.55 -21.59
C GLY A 367 -2.98 23.30 -21.19
N GLU A 368 -2.46 22.61 -22.21
CA GLU A 368 -1.65 21.38 -22.06
C GLU A 368 -0.28 21.64 -21.42
N SER A 369 0.12 22.91 -21.30
CA SER A 369 1.40 23.30 -20.68
C SER A 369 1.50 22.93 -19.19
N VAL A 370 0.37 22.69 -18.51
CA VAL A 370 0.38 22.32 -17.08
C VAL A 370 1.13 21.03 -16.80
N PHE A 371 1.20 20.12 -17.78
CA PHE A 371 1.88 18.84 -17.66
C PHE A 371 3.39 18.92 -17.92
N SER A 372 3.88 20.02 -18.51
CA SER A 372 5.32 20.29 -18.66
C SER A 372 5.81 21.40 -17.73
N SER A 373 4.88 22.13 -17.10
CA SER A 373 5.17 23.24 -16.21
C SER A 373 5.88 22.79 -14.95
N LYS A 374 7.08 23.35 -14.77
CA LYS A 374 7.90 23.20 -13.57
C LYS A 374 7.15 23.55 -12.28
N TYR A 375 6.26 24.54 -12.33
CA TYR A 375 5.49 24.99 -11.17
C TYR A 375 4.41 23.98 -10.80
N TRP A 376 3.57 23.60 -11.77
CA TRP A 376 2.42 22.72 -11.51
C TRP A 376 2.83 21.32 -11.10
N VAL A 377 3.85 20.75 -11.76
CA VAL A 377 4.36 19.41 -11.45
C VAL A 377 4.87 19.29 -10.01
N SER A 378 5.44 20.35 -9.43
CA SER A 378 5.90 20.31 -8.03
C SER A 378 4.80 20.71 -7.03
N ASN A 379 4.05 21.77 -7.34
CA ASN A 379 3.11 22.33 -6.36
C ASN A 379 1.80 21.55 -6.30
N ASP A 380 1.34 20.94 -7.39
CA ASP A 380 0.04 20.26 -7.42
C ASP A 380 0.03 18.94 -8.23
N PRO A 381 0.93 17.99 -7.94
CA PRO A 381 1.00 16.74 -8.67
C PRO A 381 -0.22 15.83 -8.41
N LEU A 382 -0.93 16.00 -7.29
CA LEU A 382 -2.16 15.24 -7.00
C LEU A 382 -3.30 15.67 -7.94
N LYS A 383 -3.43 16.97 -8.24
CA LYS A 383 -4.38 17.44 -9.26
C LYS A 383 -4.02 16.92 -10.65
N LEU A 384 -2.73 16.89 -11.01
CA LEU A 384 -2.28 16.29 -12.27
C LEU A 384 -2.57 14.79 -12.35
N LEU A 385 -2.43 14.06 -11.23
CA LEU A 385 -2.83 12.66 -11.13
C LEU A 385 -4.34 12.50 -11.37
N ALA A 386 -5.18 13.30 -10.69
CA ALA A 386 -6.63 13.26 -10.86
C ALA A 386 -7.05 13.56 -12.31
N ILE A 387 -6.44 14.57 -12.95
CA ILE A 387 -6.71 14.88 -14.36
C ILE A 387 -6.28 13.72 -15.27
N SER A 388 -5.06 13.21 -15.08
CA SER A 388 -4.52 12.13 -15.92
C SER A 388 -5.39 10.87 -15.82
N ALA A 389 -5.83 10.52 -14.61
CA ALA A 389 -6.66 9.35 -14.37
C ALA A 389 -8.12 9.49 -14.88
N LEU A 390 -8.63 10.72 -15.06
CA LEU A 390 -9.90 10.93 -15.76
C LEU A 390 -9.77 10.81 -17.28
N ASP A 391 -8.60 11.12 -17.83
CA ASP A 391 -8.32 11.07 -19.27
C ASP A 391 -7.81 9.68 -19.73
N THR A 392 -7.44 8.81 -18.79
CA THR A 392 -6.98 7.45 -19.11
C THR A 392 -8.11 6.61 -19.69
N GLY A 393 -7.97 6.27 -20.98
CA GLY A 393 -9.01 5.60 -21.77
C GLY A 393 -9.48 6.44 -22.97
N SER A 394 -9.17 7.74 -23.01
CA SER A 394 -9.38 8.55 -24.21
C SER A 394 -8.30 8.26 -25.27
N ARG A 395 -8.67 8.31 -26.56
CA ARG A 395 -7.69 8.20 -27.66
C ARG A 395 -6.60 9.28 -27.56
N ARG A 396 -6.92 10.43 -26.96
CA ARG A 396 -6.03 11.60 -26.81
C ARG A 396 -4.95 11.38 -25.75
N SER A 397 -5.24 10.73 -24.62
CA SER A 397 -4.23 10.51 -23.57
C SER A 397 -3.18 9.48 -24.00
N MET A 398 -3.61 8.41 -24.69
CA MET A 398 -2.70 7.40 -25.24
C MET A 398 -1.76 7.97 -26.32
N ALA A 399 -2.27 8.85 -27.18
CA ALA A 399 -1.48 9.44 -28.26
C ALA A 399 -0.41 10.45 -27.78
N THR A 400 -0.59 11.06 -26.60
CA THR A 400 0.24 12.20 -26.17
C THR A 400 1.41 11.82 -25.26
N GLY A 401 1.40 10.61 -24.66
CA GLY A 401 2.41 10.17 -23.68
C GLY A 401 2.54 11.13 -22.48
N ARG A 402 1.50 11.92 -22.24
CA ARG A 402 1.54 13.10 -21.37
C ARG A 402 1.78 12.75 -19.91
N GLN A 403 1.11 11.69 -19.44
CA GLN A 403 1.22 11.24 -18.07
C GLN A 403 2.65 10.80 -17.74
N GLU A 404 3.24 10.01 -18.63
CA GLU A 404 4.63 9.59 -18.51
C GLU A 404 5.58 10.78 -18.44
N LYS A 405 5.42 11.78 -19.30
CA LYS A 405 6.30 12.96 -19.34
C LYS A 405 6.32 13.72 -18.02
N TRP A 406 5.17 14.01 -17.42
CA TRP A 406 5.11 14.78 -16.18
C TRP A 406 5.57 13.94 -14.97
N LEU A 407 5.32 12.63 -14.97
CA LEU A 407 5.87 11.71 -13.96
C LEU A 407 7.39 11.65 -14.03
N LEU A 408 7.98 11.53 -15.23
CA LEU A 408 9.43 11.58 -15.41
C LEU A 408 10.01 12.91 -14.93
N GLN A 409 9.33 14.03 -15.20
CA GLN A 409 9.75 15.35 -14.72
C GLN A 409 9.69 15.45 -13.19
N LEU A 410 8.64 14.92 -12.56
CA LEU A 410 8.51 14.88 -11.10
C LEU A 410 9.60 13.99 -10.49
N GLY A 411 9.73 12.75 -10.96
CA GLY A 411 10.72 11.80 -10.49
C GLY A 411 12.15 12.32 -10.61
N ASN A 412 12.47 12.96 -11.74
CA ASN A 412 13.80 13.55 -11.93
C ASN A 412 14.09 14.63 -10.89
N ARG A 413 13.11 15.39 -10.42
CA ARG A 413 13.31 16.37 -9.36
C ARG A 413 13.56 15.73 -8.01
N ILE A 414 12.82 14.68 -7.68
CA ILE A 414 12.98 13.96 -6.42
C ILE A 414 14.39 13.38 -6.33
N VAL A 415 14.88 12.83 -7.44
CA VAL A 415 16.20 12.18 -7.52
C VAL A 415 17.35 13.19 -7.70
N SER A 416 17.14 14.32 -8.38
CA SER A 416 18.21 15.28 -8.70
C SER A 416 18.56 16.27 -7.57
N VAL A 417 17.98 16.14 -6.37
CA VAL A 417 18.42 16.94 -5.22
C VAL A 417 19.78 16.38 -4.75
N PRO A 418 20.90 17.13 -4.83
CA PRO A 418 22.22 16.59 -4.50
C PRO A 418 22.39 16.21 -3.02
N GLY A 419 23.16 15.15 -2.79
CA GLY A 419 23.65 14.67 -1.48
C GLY A 419 22.90 13.42 -1.02
N THR A 420 23.47 12.22 -1.05
CA THR A 420 24.85 11.83 -0.70
C THR A 420 25.18 10.58 -1.50
N THR A 421 26.35 10.53 -2.13
CA THR A 421 26.97 9.27 -2.54
C THR A 421 27.00 8.39 -1.29
N ILE A 422 26.25 7.28 -1.27
CA ILE A 422 26.55 6.21 -0.31
C ILE A 422 28.01 5.88 -0.59
N ALA A 423 28.89 6.16 0.38
CA ALA A 423 30.29 5.85 0.23
C ALA A 423 30.38 4.37 -0.10
N THR A 424 30.74 4.06 -1.35
CA THR A 424 31.16 2.73 -1.75
C THR A 424 32.48 2.50 -1.02
N GLY A 425 32.38 2.02 0.22
CA GLY A 425 33.51 1.53 0.98
C GLY A 425 34.01 0.27 0.30
N VAL A 426 35.24 0.37 -0.21
CA VAL A 426 36.08 -0.75 -0.66
C VAL A 426 36.31 -1.73 0.49
#